data_AF-A0A5Q4EUU7-F1
#
_entry.id   AF-A0A5Q4EUU7-F1
#
_cell.length_a   1.000
_cell.length_b   1.000
_cell.length_c   1.000
_cell.angle_alpha   90.00
_cell.angle_beta   90.00
_cell.angle_gamma   90.00
#
_symmetry.space_group_name_H-M   'P 1'
#
loop_
_entity.id
_entity.type
_entity.pdbx_description
1 polymer ?
#
loop_
_entity_poly.entity_id
_entity_poly.type
_entity_poly.pdbx_seq_one_letter_code
_entity_poly.pdbx_strand_id
1 'polypeptide(L)'
;MRLWSSAAPILLSLASPWLAGSALAADDEPQAFASCIAGLSDRARNEGISERTLAATLATAQYRQRIIDADRRQPEFTDSFARYLGLRITDTQVERGRALAETHGPLLARVSREHGVPAEILLALWAVETSFGRFFGDIPTFDALATLACDRRRSTFFAGELMAALQLVERGHVAPEDMLGSWAGAMGHVQFMPSVYLRHAVDGDGDGRADLWNSVPDALTSAANFLAALGWRPGWRWGREVRLPADFDYTLAGRGQRRPLAEWQRFGIRNAAGGPLPVADTTASLLVPSGHQGPAFLVYDNFHVLMRWNRSEFFALTVGILADRIAGAPPLVTAPPADALRLSRVQVTAMQQALNDAGFDAGSPDGIMGPATRGAIREFQHARGQIADGFPDAAVLEALGVEASP
;
A
#
# COMPACT_ATOMS: atom_id res chain seq x y z
N MET A 1 -52.22 50.75 -51.97
CA MET A 1 -53.42 50.29 -52.73
C MET A 1 -53.43 48.77 -52.66
N ARG A 2 -54.36 48.19 -51.88
CA ARG A 2 -55.51 47.37 -52.33
C ARG A 2 -55.08 46.13 -53.14
N LEU A 3 -55.09 44.95 -52.52
CA LEU A 3 -56.16 43.92 -52.53
C LEU A 3 -55.95 42.90 -53.66
N TRP A 4 -55.68 41.62 -53.34
CA TRP A 4 -56.58 40.48 -53.61
C TRP A 4 -55.98 39.07 -53.40
N SER A 5 -56.90 38.17 -53.02
CA SER A 5 -57.01 36.73 -53.32
C SER A 5 -56.35 35.67 -52.43
N SER A 6 -57.18 35.17 -51.50
CA SER A 6 -57.67 33.78 -51.37
C SER A 6 -56.87 32.62 -51.99
N ALA A 7 -56.45 31.66 -51.16
CA ALA A 7 -56.87 30.24 -51.17
C ALA A 7 -55.99 29.38 -50.22
N ALA A 8 -56.62 28.45 -49.50
CA ALA A 8 -56.05 27.53 -48.49
C ALA A 8 -55.17 26.42 -49.14
N PRO A 9 -54.35 25.62 -48.39
CA PRO A 9 -54.89 24.62 -47.44
C PRO A 9 -54.06 24.34 -46.16
N ILE A 10 -54.77 23.95 -45.09
CA ILE A 10 -54.50 22.88 -44.12
C ILE A 10 -53.03 22.56 -43.83
N LEU A 11 -52.55 23.03 -42.66
CA LEU A 11 -51.40 22.45 -41.97
C LEU A 11 -51.85 21.99 -40.57
N LEU A 12 -51.70 20.69 -40.34
CA LEU A 12 -51.87 20.03 -39.04
C LEU A 12 -51.01 20.75 -37.98
N SER A 13 -51.67 21.29 -36.95
CA SER A 13 -51.01 21.65 -35.70
C SER A 13 -50.70 20.37 -34.92
N LEU A 14 -49.49 19.83 -35.09
CA LEU A 14 -48.90 18.94 -34.09
C LEU A 14 -48.28 19.84 -33.01
N ALA A 15 -49.01 19.98 -31.91
CA ALA A 15 -48.46 20.52 -30.67
C ALA A 15 -47.35 19.59 -30.20
N SER A 16 -46.08 20.00 -30.37
CA SER A 16 -44.94 19.32 -29.76
C SER A 16 -45.02 19.46 -28.24
N PRO A 17 -45.15 18.37 -27.48
CA PRO A 17 -45.05 18.43 -26.04
C PRO A 17 -43.60 18.73 -25.68
N TRP A 18 -43.45 19.71 -24.79
CA TRP A 18 -42.21 20.03 -24.12
C TRP A 18 -41.65 18.75 -23.48
N LEU A 19 -40.51 18.27 -23.98
CA LEU A 19 -39.72 17.27 -23.27
C LEU A 19 -39.16 17.97 -22.03
N ALA A 20 -39.85 17.79 -20.90
CA ALA A 20 -39.28 17.99 -19.59
C ALA A 20 -38.02 17.14 -19.52
N GLY A 21 -36.86 17.80 -19.50
CA GLY A 21 -35.60 17.15 -19.20
C GLY A 21 -35.72 16.52 -17.83
N SER A 22 -35.78 15.20 -17.77
CA SER A 22 -35.51 14.46 -16.55
C SER A 22 -34.08 14.78 -16.16
N ALA A 23 -33.93 15.69 -15.20
CA ALA A 23 -32.72 15.74 -14.40
C ALA A 23 -32.56 14.33 -13.82
N LEU A 24 -31.58 13.58 -14.33
CA LEU A 24 -31.11 12.36 -13.68
C LEU A 24 -30.68 12.80 -12.29
N ALA A 25 -31.52 12.51 -11.30
CA ALA A 25 -31.20 12.68 -9.92
C ALA A 25 -29.89 11.94 -9.67
N ALA A 26 -28.93 12.61 -9.05
CA ALA A 26 -27.91 11.90 -8.30
C ALA A 26 -28.68 11.03 -7.31
N ASP A 27 -28.75 9.71 -7.55
CA ASP A 27 -29.36 8.78 -6.61
C ASP A 27 -28.75 9.07 -5.23
N ASP A 28 -29.62 9.33 -4.25
CA ASP A 28 -29.27 9.73 -2.89
C ASP A 28 -28.24 8.74 -2.32
N GLU A 29 -26.98 9.15 -2.14
CA GLU A 29 -25.90 8.27 -1.66
C GLU A 29 -26.30 7.46 -0.40
N PRO A 30 -27.05 8.01 0.57
CA PRO A 30 -27.56 7.23 1.70
C PRO A 30 -28.51 6.09 1.31
N GLN A 31 -29.37 6.29 0.31
CA GLN A 31 -30.31 5.28 -0.17
C GLN A 31 -29.58 4.18 -0.94
N ALA A 32 -28.59 4.54 -1.76
CA ALA A 32 -27.73 3.59 -2.44
C ALA A 32 -26.92 2.73 -1.46
N PHE A 33 -26.37 3.36 -0.41
CA PHE A 33 -25.66 2.65 0.66
C PHE A 33 -26.58 1.69 1.42
N ALA A 34 -27.78 2.13 1.81
CA ALA A 34 -28.75 1.27 2.50
C ALA A 34 -29.15 0.04 1.67
N SER A 35 -29.36 0.21 0.36
CA SER A 35 -29.65 -0.89 -0.56
C SER A 35 -28.46 -1.88 -0.67
N CYS A 36 -27.25 -1.36 -0.75
CA CYS A 36 -26.04 -2.16 -0.74
C CYS A 36 -25.89 -2.97 0.57
N ILE A 37 -26.10 -2.34 1.74
CA ILE A 37 -26.05 -3.02 3.05
C ILE A 37 -27.07 -4.15 3.12
N ALA A 38 -28.29 -3.97 2.59
CA ALA A 38 -29.29 -5.02 2.55
C ALA A 38 -28.78 -6.24 1.75
N GLY A 39 -28.21 -6.01 0.56
CA GLY A 39 -27.61 -7.07 -0.25
C GLY A 39 -26.41 -7.75 0.41
N LEU A 40 -25.56 -7.00 1.10
CA LEU A 40 -24.44 -7.55 1.90
C LEU A 40 -24.95 -8.38 3.09
N SER A 41 -26.05 -7.97 3.72
CA SER A 41 -26.69 -8.71 4.81
C SER A 41 -27.32 -10.01 4.31
N ASP A 42 -28.00 -10.00 3.15
CA ASP A 42 -28.52 -11.21 2.50
C ASP A 42 -27.39 -12.21 2.21
N ARG A 43 -26.28 -11.72 1.68
CA ARG A 43 -25.09 -12.53 1.44
C ARG A 43 -24.55 -13.12 2.75
N ALA A 44 -24.38 -12.30 3.79
CA ALA A 44 -23.86 -12.74 5.08
C ALA A 44 -24.73 -13.83 5.73
N ARG A 45 -26.08 -13.70 5.64
CA ARG A 45 -26.99 -14.78 6.06
C ARG A 45 -26.75 -16.08 5.31
N ASN A 46 -26.59 -16.01 3.99
CA ASN A 46 -26.32 -17.19 3.16
C ASN A 46 -24.95 -17.82 3.50
N GLU A 47 -24.01 -17.04 4.03
CA GLU A 47 -22.72 -17.52 4.55
C GLU A 47 -22.77 -17.95 6.03
N GLY A 48 -23.96 -17.98 6.64
CA GLY A 48 -24.19 -18.51 7.99
C GLY A 48 -24.02 -17.51 9.14
N ILE A 49 -23.93 -16.21 8.86
CA ILE A 49 -23.87 -15.16 9.90
C ILE A 49 -25.24 -14.99 10.55
N SER A 50 -25.27 -14.97 11.88
CA SER A 50 -26.52 -14.87 12.64
C SER A 50 -27.12 -13.46 12.60
N GLU A 51 -28.45 -13.36 12.73
CA GLU A 51 -29.15 -12.07 12.85
C GLU A 51 -28.64 -11.23 14.02
N ARG A 52 -28.21 -11.87 15.11
CA ARG A 52 -27.58 -11.20 16.26
C ARG A 52 -26.31 -10.47 15.82
N THR A 53 -25.44 -11.14 15.07
CA THR A 53 -24.19 -10.53 14.57
C THR A 53 -24.50 -9.43 13.57
N LEU A 54 -25.44 -9.62 12.65
CA LEU A 54 -25.84 -8.61 11.67
C LEU A 54 -26.41 -7.35 12.34
N ALA A 55 -27.28 -7.53 13.34
CA ALA A 55 -27.86 -6.44 14.11
C ALA A 55 -26.79 -5.62 14.87
N ALA A 56 -25.73 -6.27 15.33
CA ALA A 56 -24.63 -5.63 16.04
C ALA A 56 -23.52 -5.06 15.12
N THR A 57 -23.61 -5.27 13.81
CA THR A 57 -22.55 -4.88 12.84
C THR A 57 -23.13 -4.09 11.66
N LEU A 58 -23.63 -4.78 10.63
CA LEU A 58 -24.09 -4.17 9.39
C LEU A 58 -25.31 -3.27 9.58
N ALA A 59 -26.22 -3.61 10.49
CA ALA A 59 -27.40 -2.79 10.76
C ALA A 59 -27.03 -1.41 11.36
N THR A 60 -25.86 -1.30 11.99
CA THR A 60 -25.34 -0.06 12.58
C THR A 60 -24.25 0.60 11.74
N ALA A 61 -23.81 -0.02 10.65
CA ALA A 61 -22.72 0.49 9.82
C ALA A 61 -23.10 1.81 9.15
N GLN A 62 -22.19 2.78 9.19
CA GLN A 62 -22.40 4.10 8.63
C GLN A 62 -21.49 4.34 7.41
N TYR A 63 -22.05 4.94 6.36
CA TYR A 63 -21.26 5.46 5.25
C TYR A 63 -20.35 6.59 5.75
N ARG A 64 -19.06 6.54 5.37
CA ARG A 64 -18.07 7.55 5.76
C ARG A 64 -17.35 8.12 4.54
N GLN A 65 -17.71 9.33 4.12
CA GLN A 65 -17.05 10.01 2.98
C GLN A 65 -15.51 10.08 3.13
N ARG A 66 -15.00 10.33 4.35
CA ARG A 66 -13.56 10.37 4.64
C ARG A 66 -12.81 9.09 4.22
N ILE A 67 -13.49 7.94 4.21
CA ILE A 67 -12.91 6.65 3.83
C ILE A 67 -12.74 6.57 2.31
N ILE A 68 -13.75 7.04 1.57
CA ILE A 68 -13.67 7.17 0.11
C ILE A 68 -12.54 8.15 -0.28
N ASP A 69 -12.43 9.26 0.43
CA ASP A 69 -11.38 10.24 0.12
C ASP A 69 -9.98 9.71 0.45
N ALA A 70 -9.82 8.88 1.50
CA ALA A 70 -8.57 8.21 1.84
C ALA A 70 -8.22 7.11 0.83
N ASP A 71 -9.21 6.33 0.39
CA ASP A 71 -9.03 5.29 -0.63
C ASP A 71 -8.47 5.85 -1.94
N ARG A 72 -8.93 7.05 -2.31
CA ARG A 72 -8.49 7.80 -3.49
C ARG A 72 -7.14 8.50 -3.30
N ARG A 73 -6.63 8.65 -2.07
CA ARG A 73 -5.40 9.37 -1.70
C ARG A 73 -4.42 8.45 -0.95
N GLN A 74 -3.51 7.79 -1.68
CA GLN A 74 -2.49 6.91 -1.08
C GLN A 74 -1.09 7.55 -1.15
N PRO A 75 -0.56 8.09 -0.04
CA PRO A 75 0.70 8.84 -0.01
C PRO A 75 1.92 8.01 -0.46
N GLU A 76 1.91 6.70 -0.24
CA GLU A 76 2.94 5.75 -0.69
C GLU A 76 3.27 5.87 -2.19
N PHE A 77 2.32 6.37 -2.98
CA PHE A 77 2.42 6.46 -4.44
C PHE A 77 2.63 7.88 -4.96
N THR A 78 2.56 8.89 -4.09
CA THR A 78 2.64 10.31 -4.46
C THR A 78 3.69 11.10 -3.66
N ASP A 79 4.13 10.61 -2.50
CA ASP A 79 5.21 11.21 -1.72
C ASP A 79 6.59 10.79 -2.24
N SER A 80 7.61 11.61 -1.98
CA SER A 80 9.00 11.24 -2.20
C SER A 80 9.45 10.20 -1.17
N PHE A 81 10.41 9.34 -1.55
CA PHE A 81 10.97 8.36 -0.62
C PHE A 81 11.57 9.04 0.63
N ALA A 82 12.21 10.21 0.45
CA ALA A 82 12.78 11.00 1.53
C ALA A 82 11.74 11.35 2.60
N ARG A 83 10.60 11.89 2.18
CA ARG A 83 9.50 12.24 3.08
C ARG A 83 8.88 10.99 3.69
N TYR A 84 8.63 9.95 2.89
CA TYR A 84 8.02 8.71 3.38
C TYR A 84 8.85 8.07 4.51
N LEU A 85 10.17 7.99 4.29
CA LEU A 85 11.14 7.44 5.23
C LEU A 85 11.27 8.32 6.47
N GLY A 86 11.42 9.64 6.30
CA GLY A 86 11.63 10.58 7.41
C GLY A 86 10.46 10.66 8.39
N LEU A 87 9.23 10.37 7.95
CA LEU A 87 8.07 10.29 8.84
C LEU A 87 8.01 9.00 9.66
N ARG A 88 8.75 7.95 9.27
CA ARG A 88 8.63 6.60 9.86
C ARG A 88 9.90 6.15 10.59
N ILE A 89 11.06 6.64 10.17
CA ILE A 89 12.35 6.33 10.79
C ILE A 89 12.90 7.60 11.43
N THR A 90 12.55 7.79 12.70
CA THR A 90 13.11 8.82 13.57
C THR A 90 13.97 8.17 14.65
N ASP A 91 14.90 8.91 15.24
CA ASP A 91 15.72 8.37 16.33
C ASP A 91 14.84 7.93 17.52
N THR A 92 13.76 8.66 17.81
CA THR A 92 12.76 8.26 18.81
C THR A 92 12.10 6.92 18.49
N GLN A 93 11.76 6.65 17.23
CA GLN A 93 11.20 5.34 16.83
C GLN A 93 12.22 4.22 16.98
N VAL A 94 13.49 4.48 16.63
CA VAL A 94 14.59 3.51 16.78
C VAL A 94 14.85 3.18 18.24
N GLU A 95 14.97 4.20 19.10
CA GLU A 95 15.16 4.03 20.55
C GLU A 95 13.98 3.31 21.20
N ARG A 96 12.75 3.65 20.81
CA ARG A 96 11.56 2.94 21.28
C ARG A 96 11.56 1.48 20.87
N GLY A 97 11.94 1.17 19.63
CA GLY A 97 12.07 -0.19 19.14
C GLY A 97 13.08 -1.00 19.95
N ARG A 98 14.24 -0.41 20.30
CA ARG A 98 15.25 -1.05 21.16
C ARG A 98 14.73 -1.30 22.57
N ALA A 99 14.08 -0.31 23.18
CA ALA A 99 13.48 -0.48 24.50
C ALA A 99 12.41 -1.58 24.51
N LEU A 100 11.62 -1.71 23.44
CA LEU A 100 10.63 -2.78 23.29
C LEU A 100 11.27 -4.15 23.00
N ALA A 101 12.42 -4.18 22.32
CA ALA A 101 13.22 -5.40 22.16
C ALA A 101 13.67 -5.94 23.53
N GLU A 102 14.08 -5.06 24.44
CA GLU A 102 14.44 -5.43 25.82
C GLU A 102 13.19 -5.88 26.60
N THR A 103 12.10 -5.11 26.53
CA THR A 103 10.85 -5.37 27.25
C THR A 103 10.24 -6.72 26.86
N HIS A 104 10.21 -7.03 25.56
CA HIS A 104 9.60 -8.24 25.02
C HIS A 104 10.64 -9.32 24.64
N GLY A 105 11.87 -9.23 25.14
CA GLY A 105 12.98 -10.11 24.78
C GLY A 105 12.63 -11.60 24.80
N PRO A 106 12.03 -12.15 25.89
CA PRO A 106 11.62 -13.55 25.93
C PRO A 106 10.57 -13.95 24.88
N LEU A 107 9.58 -13.08 24.64
CA LEU A 107 8.54 -13.30 23.62
C LEU A 107 9.16 -13.30 22.22
N LEU A 108 9.92 -12.25 21.89
CA LEU A 108 10.57 -12.11 20.60
C LEU A 108 11.53 -13.27 20.31
N ALA A 109 12.34 -13.68 21.29
CA ALA A 109 13.25 -14.83 21.13
C ALA A 109 12.50 -16.15 20.89
N ARG A 110 11.34 -16.35 21.54
CA ARG A 110 10.47 -17.51 21.29
C ARG A 110 9.91 -17.47 19.87
N VAL A 111 9.22 -16.40 19.52
CA VAL A 111 8.56 -16.22 18.22
C VAL A 111 9.57 -16.30 17.07
N SER A 112 10.73 -15.66 17.20
CA SER A 112 11.80 -15.72 16.21
C SER A 112 12.36 -17.13 16.02
N ARG A 113 12.47 -17.92 17.07
CA ARG A 113 12.92 -19.32 16.98
C ARG A 113 11.87 -20.20 16.29
N GLU A 114 10.59 -19.98 16.57
CA GLU A 114 9.49 -20.80 16.04
C GLU A 114 9.22 -20.51 14.56
N HIS A 115 9.29 -19.24 14.15
CA HIS A 115 8.93 -18.82 12.79
C HIS A 115 10.13 -18.44 11.92
N GLY A 116 11.33 -18.31 12.48
CA GLY A 116 12.55 -17.93 11.78
C GLY A 116 12.61 -16.46 11.31
N VAL A 117 11.67 -15.62 11.79
CA VAL A 117 11.61 -14.18 11.52
C VAL A 117 12.40 -13.44 12.60
N PRO A 118 13.39 -12.58 12.25
CA PRO A 118 14.13 -11.79 13.23
C PRO A 118 13.24 -10.87 14.07
N ALA A 119 13.57 -10.71 15.34
CA ALA A 119 12.83 -9.86 16.28
C ALA A 119 12.71 -8.42 15.79
N GLU A 120 13.76 -7.91 15.16
CA GLU A 120 13.85 -6.54 14.67
C GLU A 120 12.94 -6.31 13.46
N ILE A 121 12.66 -7.33 12.65
CA ILE A 121 11.67 -7.26 11.57
C ILE A 121 10.26 -7.15 12.15
N LEU A 122 9.95 -7.93 13.20
CA LEU A 122 8.66 -7.87 13.88
C LEU A 122 8.45 -6.51 14.54
N LEU A 123 9.47 -5.99 15.23
CA LEU A 123 9.44 -4.66 15.83
C LEU A 123 9.31 -3.55 14.79
N ALA A 124 10.03 -3.64 13.67
CA ALA A 124 9.95 -2.65 12.60
C ALA A 124 8.57 -2.65 11.93
N LEU A 125 7.97 -3.81 11.68
CA LEU A 125 6.59 -3.89 11.19
C LEU A 125 5.62 -3.27 12.19
N TRP A 126 5.73 -3.65 13.47
CA TRP A 126 4.87 -3.10 14.51
C TRP A 126 5.00 -1.56 14.65
N ALA A 127 6.21 -1.04 14.47
CA ALA A 127 6.47 0.40 14.44
C ALA A 127 5.82 1.10 13.23
N VAL A 128 5.99 0.53 12.04
CA VAL A 128 5.53 1.12 10.78
C VAL A 128 4.01 1.04 10.65
N GLU A 129 3.41 -0.05 11.12
CA GLU A 129 1.95 -0.25 11.05
C GLU A 129 1.19 0.62 12.06
N THR A 130 1.64 0.66 13.33
CA THR A 130 0.82 1.23 14.41
C THR A 130 1.60 2.04 15.43
N SER A 131 2.84 2.38 15.13
CA SER A 131 3.71 3.09 16.07
C SER A 131 3.86 2.33 17.39
N PHE A 132 4.06 1.01 17.29
CA PHE A 132 4.10 0.08 18.41
C PHE A 132 2.78 0.00 19.20
N GLY A 133 1.66 0.03 18.48
CA GLY A 133 0.31 -0.05 19.04
C GLY A 133 -0.18 1.22 19.73
N ARG A 134 0.49 2.37 19.53
CA ARG A 134 -0.03 3.66 20.02
C ARG A 134 -1.23 4.14 19.21
N PHE A 135 -1.36 3.71 17.96
CA PHE A 135 -2.48 4.08 17.11
C PHE A 135 -2.79 2.97 16.11
N PHE A 136 -3.96 2.34 16.24
CA PHE A 136 -4.46 1.33 15.30
C PHE A 136 -5.32 1.94 14.19
N GLY A 137 -5.68 3.21 14.34
CA GLY A 137 -6.83 3.84 13.69
C GLY A 137 -7.98 4.08 14.68
N ASP A 138 -8.88 4.98 14.31
CA ASP A 138 -10.04 5.42 15.10
C ASP A 138 -11.37 5.12 14.37
N ILE A 139 -11.31 4.27 13.34
CA ILE A 139 -12.45 3.99 12.45
C ILE A 139 -13.04 2.63 12.83
N PRO A 140 -14.36 2.54 13.08
CA PRO A 140 -15.03 1.24 13.19
C PRO A 140 -14.81 0.42 11.92
N THR A 141 -14.29 -0.80 12.07
CA THR A 141 -13.89 -1.63 10.93
C THR A 141 -15.06 -1.94 10.01
N PHE A 142 -16.27 -2.12 10.56
CA PHE A 142 -17.48 -2.35 9.76
C PHE A 142 -17.90 -1.12 8.94
N ASP A 143 -17.75 0.11 9.46
CA ASP A 143 -17.98 1.33 8.68
C ASP A 143 -17.02 1.39 7.49
N ALA A 144 -15.74 1.08 7.71
CA ALA A 144 -14.73 1.07 6.67
C ALA A 144 -15.00 0.05 5.57
N LEU A 145 -15.15 -1.21 5.95
CA LEU A 145 -15.33 -2.30 5.01
C LEU A 145 -16.67 -2.19 4.28
N ALA A 146 -17.75 -1.79 4.95
CA ALA A 146 -19.03 -1.60 4.30
C ALA A 146 -19.03 -0.41 3.33
N THR A 147 -18.46 0.74 3.74
CA THR A 147 -18.30 1.91 2.85
C THR A 147 -17.56 1.52 1.57
N LEU A 148 -16.47 0.77 1.68
CA LEU A 148 -15.64 0.38 0.53
C LEU A 148 -16.21 -0.81 -0.26
N ALA A 149 -16.96 -1.70 0.36
CA ALA A 149 -17.68 -2.77 -0.31
C ALA A 149 -18.80 -2.22 -1.21
N CYS A 150 -19.41 -1.10 -0.81
CA CYS A 150 -20.43 -0.40 -1.59
C CYS A 150 -19.85 0.57 -2.64
N ASP A 151 -18.55 0.87 -2.61
CA ASP A 151 -17.88 1.67 -3.64
C ASP A 151 -17.48 0.82 -4.86
N ARG A 152 -17.61 1.39 -6.06
CA ARG A 152 -17.38 0.66 -7.32
C ARG A 152 -15.92 0.24 -7.54
N ARG A 153 -14.94 0.91 -6.95
CA ARG A 153 -13.52 0.74 -7.29
C ARG A 153 -12.97 -0.62 -6.89
N ARG A 154 -13.30 -1.08 -5.66
CA ARG A 154 -12.74 -2.30 -5.06
C ARG A 154 -13.79 -3.14 -4.31
N SER A 155 -15.06 -2.99 -4.69
CA SER A 155 -16.22 -3.63 -4.04
C SER A 155 -16.02 -5.11 -3.72
N THR A 156 -15.54 -5.90 -4.68
CA THR A 156 -15.39 -7.36 -4.51
C THR A 156 -14.37 -7.71 -3.43
N PHE A 157 -13.24 -7.01 -3.38
CA PHE A 157 -12.21 -7.22 -2.36
C PHE A 157 -12.75 -6.89 -0.98
N PHE A 158 -13.34 -5.69 -0.81
CA PHE A 158 -13.84 -5.25 0.48
C PHE A 158 -15.09 -5.99 0.94
N ALA A 159 -15.93 -6.46 0.04
CA ALA A 159 -17.02 -7.37 0.40
C ALA A 159 -16.49 -8.70 0.97
N GLY A 160 -15.38 -9.23 0.42
CA GLY A 160 -14.72 -10.41 0.98
C GLY A 160 -14.14 -10.16 2.37
N GLU A 161 -13.48 -9.03 2.58
CA GLU A 161 -12.94 -8.64 3.88
C GLU A 161 -14.05 -8.35 4.91
N LEU A 162 -15.18 -7.79 4.47
CA LEU A 162 -16.36 -7.59 5.30
C LEU A 162 -16.96 -8.91 5.78
N MET A 163 -17.12 -9.90 4.88
CA MET A 163 -17.59 -11.23 5.28
C MET A 163 -16.63 -11.89 6.27
N ALA A 164 -15.32 -11.74 6.05
CA ALA A 164 -14.31 -12.22 6.98
C ALA A 164 -14.43 -11.53 8.36
N ALA A 165 -14.64 -10.22 8.41
CA ALA A 165 -14.86 -9.49 9.67
C ALA A 165 -16.11 -9.97 10.42
N LEU A 166 -17.22 -10.22 9.71
CA LEU A 166 -18.43 -10.78 10.31
C LEU A 166 -18.18 -12.16 10.91
N GLN A 167 -17.39 -13.01 10.24
CA GLN A 167 -17.01 -14.32 10.77
C GLN A 167 -16.17 -14.21 12.05
N LEU A 168 -15.35 -13.17 12.21
CA LEU A 168 -14.60 -12.93 13.45
C LEU A 168 -15.52 -12.67 14.64
N VAL A 169 -16.51 -11.80 14.45
CA VAL A 169 -17.52 -11.50 15.47
C VAL A 169 -18.39 -12.72 15.75
N GLU A 170 -18.83 -13.44 14.71
CA GLU A 170 -19.68 -14.62 14.88
C GLU A 170 -19.00 -15.70 15.72
N ARG A 171 -17.69 -15.91 15.53
CA ARG A 171 -16.86 -16.83 16.33
C ARG A 171 -16.52 -16.29 17.72
N GLY A 172 -16.92 -15.05 18.02
CA GLY A 172 -16.68 -14.41 19.30
C GLY A 172 -15.21 -14.05 19.56
N HIS A 173 -14.39 -13.91 18.51
CA HIS A 173 -12.97 -13.55 18.66
C HIS A 173 -12.79 -12.11 19.16
N VAL A 174 -13.66 -11.19 18.74
CA VAL A 174 -13.63 -9.76 19.07
C VAL A 174 -15.05 -9.20 19.06
N ALA A 175 -15.36 -8.25 19.94
CA ALA A 175 -16.64 -7.56 19.94
C ALA A 175 -16.70 -6.51 18.81
N PRO A 176 -17.85 -6.30 18.15
CA PRO A 176 -17.98 -5.32 17.07
C PRO A 176 -17.47 -3.92 17.40
N GLU A 177 -17.76 -3.45 18.61
CA GLU A 177 -17.37 -2.14 19.12
C GLU A 177 -15.86 -1.99 19.35
N ASP A 178 -15.17 -3.11 19.61
CA ASP A 178 -13.72 -3.14 19.85
C ASP A 178 -12.93 -3.29 18.53
N MET A 179 -13.61 -3.62 17.42
CA MET A 179 -12.98 -3.73 16.10
C MET A 179 -12.68 -2.36 15.48
N LEU A 180 -11.69 -1.68 16.05
CA LEU A 180 -11.13 -0.44 15.49
C LEU A 180 -9.96 -0.73 14.55
N GLY A 181 -9.85 0.08 13.50
CA GLY A 181 -8.81 -0.08 12.51
C GLY A 181 -8.60 1.16 11.64
N SER A 182 -7.80 0.98 10.60
CA SER A 182 -7.55 2.00 9.58
C SER A 182 -8.76 2.24 8.68
N TRP A 183 -8.69 3.26 7.84
CA TRP A 183 -9.72 3.58 6.84
C TRP A 183 -10.01 2.43 5.87
N ALA A 184 -9.06 1.51 5.69
CA ALA A 184 -9.21 0.35 4.82
C ALA A 184 -9.71 -0.90 5.56
N GLY A 185 -9.96 -0.83 6.87
CA GLY A 185 -10.37 -1.96 7.70
C GLY A 185 -9.22 -2.89 8.11
N ALA A 186 -7.97 -2.40 8.07
CA ALA A 186 -6.82 -3.11 8.63
C ALA A 186 -6.80 -2.91 10.16
N MET A 187 -6.52 -3.98 10.90
CA MET A 187 -6.92 -4.09 12.31
C MET A 187 -5.77 -4.30 13.29
N GLY A 188 -5.92 -3.73 14.48
CA GLY A 188 -5.06 -3.99 15.63
C GLY A 188 -3.59 -3.64 15.42
N HIS A 189 -2.72 -4.19 16.27
CA HIS A 189 -1.28 -3.93 16.34
C HIS A 189 -0.53 -4.13 15.02
N VAL A 190 -0.98 -5.09 14.20
CA VAL A 190 -0.29 -5.52 12.98
C VAL A 190 -1.06 -5.20 11.71
N GLN A 191 -2.15 -4.44 11.82
CA GLN A 191 -2.95 -3.98 10.68
C GLN A 191 -3.34 -5.11 9.73
N PHE A 192 -3.72 -6.26 10.29
CA PHE A 192 -4.22 -7.36 9.48
C PHE A 192 -5.57 -7.01 8.88
N MET A 193 -5.73 -7.31 7.60
CA MET A 193 -7.06 -7.42 7.02
C MET A 193 -7.80 -8.60 7.66
N PRO A 194 -9.13 -8.56 7.83
CA PRO A 194 -9.90 -9.63 8.46
C PRO A 194 -9.64 -11.03 7.89
N SER A 195 -9.48 -11.15 6.57
CA SER A 195 -9.20 -12.43 5.93
C SER A 195 -7.81 -12.97 6.28
N VAL A 196 -6.84 -12.08 6.52
CA VAL A 196 -5.49 -12.45 6.99
C VAL A 196 -5.57 -12.92 8.44
N TYR A 197 -6.32 -12.22 9.31
CA TYR A 197 -6.59 -12.67 10.67
C TYR A 197 -7.12 -14.10 10.65
N LEU A 198 -8.21 -14.38 9.92
CA LEU A 198 -8.86 -15.70 9.93
C LEU A 198 -7.93 -16.86 9.56
N ARG A 199 -6.91 -16.60 8.74
CA ARG A 199 -5.97 -17.61 8.25
C ARG A 199 -4.68 -17.70 9.07
N HIS A 200 -4.27 -16.62 9.72
CA HIS A 200 -2.92 -16.48 10.24
C HIS A 200 -2.81 -15.96 11.67
N ALA A 201 -3.90 -15.50 12.29
CA ALA A 201 -3.88 -15.12 13.69
C ALA A 201 -3.60 -16.35 14.57
N VAL A 202 -2.72 -16.15 15.56
CA VAL A 202 -2.27 -17.18 16.50
C VAL A 202 -2.45 -16.63 17.91
N ASP A 203 -3.04 -17.46 18.77
CA ASP A 203 -3.04 -17.29 20.22
C ASP A 203 -1.61 -17.54 20.73
N GLY A 204 -0.90 -16.44 21.00
CA GLY A 204 0.53 -16.41 21.32
C GLY A 204 0.83 -16.45 22.82
N ASP A 205 -0.18 -16.23 23.67
CA ASP A 205 -0.08 -16.35 25.13
C ASP A 205 -0.84 -17.55 25.73
N GLY A 206 -1.69 -18.22 24.94
CA GLY A 206 -2.36 -19.48 25.26
C GLY A 206 -3.67 -19.31 26.03
N ASP A 207 -4.32 -18.16 25.95
CA ASP A 207 -5.58 -17.87 26.68
C ASP A 207 -6.85 -18.38 25.96
N GLY A 208 -6.70 -18.94 24.76
CA GLY A 208 -7.75 -19.45 23.90
C GLY A 208 -8.26 -18.46 22.85
N ARG A 209 -7.65 -17.27 22.73
CA ARG A 209 -8.03 -16.21 21.79
C ARG A 209 -6.79 -15.64 21.09
N ALA A 210 -6.99 -15.09 19.89
CA ALA A 210 -5.94 -14.36 19.18
C ALA A 210 -6.29 -12.86 19.16
N ASP A 211 -6.13 -12.17 20.27
CA ASP A 211 -6.46 -10.75 20.41
C ASP A 211 -5.34 -9.85 19.85
N LEU A 212 -5.48 -9.46 18.57
CA LEU A 212 -4.51 -8.58 17.92
C LEU A 212 -4.63 -7.10 18.34
N TRP A 213 -5.53 -6.73 19.25
CA TRP A 213 -5.70 -5.36 19.76
C TRP A 213 -5.10 -5.18 21.14
N ASN A 214 -5.28 -6.15 22.05
CA ASN A 214 -4.82 -6.02 23.43
C ASN A 214 -3.73 -7.00 23.83
N SER A 215 -3.42 -8.01 23.00
CA SER A 215 -2.32 -8.96 23.25
C SER A 215 -1.15 -8.71 22.29
N VAL A 216 -0.07 -8.15 22.84
CA VAL A 216 1.23 -8.06 22.13
C VAL A 216 1.77 -9.46 21.78
N PRO A 217 1.70 -10.48 22.67
CA PRO A 217 2.00 -11.87 22.31
C PRO A 217 1.28 -12.35 21.05
N ASP A 218 -0.03 -12.17 20.96
CA ASP A 218 -0.82 -12.63 19.82
C ASP A 218 -0.47 -11.86 18.56
N ALA A 219 -0.36 -10.54 18.66
CA ALA A 219 0.02 -9.66 17.57
C ALA A 219 1.37 -10.07 16.94
N LEU A 220 2.42 -10.20 17.75
CA LEU A 220 3.76 -10.48 17.25
C LEU A 220 3.91 -11.93 16.78
N THR A 221 3.25 -12.88 17.44
CA THR A 221 3.21 -14.29 17.00
C THR A 221 2.48 -14.43 15.67
N SER A 222 1.34 -13.75 15.51
CA SER A 222 0.55 -13.72 14.27
C SER A 222 1.31 -13.08 13.11
N ALA A 223 2.02 -11.98 13.35
CA ALA A 223 2.88 -11.35 12.35
C ALA A 223 3.98 -12.29 11.87
N ALA A 224 4.64 -12.98 12.80
CA ALA A 224 5.70 -13.94 12.47
C ALA A 224 5.15 -15.16 11.71
N ASN A 225 4.01 -15.69 12.15
CA ASN A 225 3.30 -16.78 11.46
C ASN A 225 2.92 -16.40 10.03
N PHE A 226 2.39 -15.20 9.83
CA PHE A 226 2.04 -14.73 8.49
C PHE A 226 3.26 -14.56 7.59
N LEU A 227 4.35 -13.93 8.06
CA LEU A 227 5.58 -13.81 7.28
C LEU A 227 6.18 -15.18 6.92
N ALA A 228 6.17 -16.13 7.86
CA ALA A 228 6.60 -17.50 7.61
C ALA A 228 5.72 -18.16 6.52
N ALA A 229 4.40 -18.04 6.61
CA ALA A 229 3.46 -18.53 5.61
C ALA A 229 3.62 -17.84 4.23
N LEU A 230 4.07 -16.59 4.21
CA LEU A 230 4.41 -15.86 2.99
C LEU A 230 5.76 -16.29 2.37
N GLY A 231 6.52 -17.14 3.06
CA GLY A 231 7.77 -17.71 2.58
C GLY A 231 9.03 -17.00 3.08
N TRP A 232 8.98 -16.38 4.26
CA TRP A 232 10.18 -15.84 4.91
C TRP A 232 11.27 -16.91 5.01
N ARG A 233 12.49 -16.56 4.58
CA ARG A 233 13.66 -17.43 4.62
C ARG A 233 14.49 -17.14 5.87
N PRO A 234 14.51 -18.04 6.87
CA PRO A 234 15.29 -17.83 8.08
C PRO A 234 16.79 -17.69 7.77
N GLY A 235 17.48 -16.86 8.54
CA GLY A 235 18.92 -16.60 8.36
C GLY A 235 19.28 -15.69 7.18
N TRP A 236 18.30 -15.28 6.36
CA TRP A 236 18.51 -14.33 5.26
C TRP A 236 17.99 -12.94 5.61
N ARG A 237 18.73 -11.91 5.22
CA ARG A 237 18.29 -10.52 5.38
C ARG A 237 17.32 -10.10 4.27
N TRP A 238 16.55 -9.05 4.53
CA TRP A 238 15.65 -8.44 3.54
C TRP A 238 16.42 -7.86 2.34
N GLY A 239 17.54 -7.18 2.60
CA GLY A 239 18.31 -6.42 1.63
C GLY A 239 19.51 -5.73 2.30
N ARG A 240 20.14 -4.80 1.58
CA ARG A 240 21.22 -3.94 2.10
C ARG A 240 21.39 -2.68 1.25
N GLU A 241 21.85 -1.60 1.88
CA GLU A 241 22.39 -0.45 1.17
C GLU A 241 23.71 -0.83 0.46
N VAL A 242 23.90 -0.28 -0.74
CA VAL A 242 25.08 -0.49 -1.58
C VAL A 242 25.57 0.83 -2.18
N ARG A 243 26.84 0.85 -2.60
CA ARG A 243 27.41 1.92 -3.42
C ARG A 243 27.52 1.46 -4.86
N LEU A 244 27.11 2.33 -5.78
CA LEU A 244 27.24 2.14 -7.21
C LEU A 244 28.49 2.89 -7.72
N PRO A 245 29.19 2.38 -8.75
CA PRO A 245 30.21 3.17 -9.44
C PRO A 245 29.57 4.37 -10.16
N ALA A 246 30.38 5.40 -10.45
CA ALA A 246 29.88 6.66 -11.02
C ALA A 246 29.25 6.48 -12.42
N ASP A 247 29.72 5.51 -13.18
CA ASP A 247 29.30 5.14 -14.53
C ASP A 247 28.32 3.94 -14.55
N PHE A 248 27.67 3.66 -13.42
CA PHE A 248 26.75 2.53 -13.32
C PHE A 248 25.60 2.62 -14.34
N ASP A 249 25.30 1.50 -15.01
CA ASP A 249 24.17 1.37 -15.92
C ASP A 249 22.85 1.19 -15.14
N TYR A 250 22.11 2.28 -14.98
CA TYR A 250 20.83 2.27 -14.27
C TYR A 250 19.70 1.55 -15.01
N THR A 251 19.88 1.12 -16.28
CA THR A 251 18.90 0.23 -16.96
C THR A 251 18.79 -1.14 -16.28
N LEU A 252 19.79 -1.49 -15.47
CA LEU A 252 19.83 -2.71 -14.68
C LEU A 252 19.01 -2.60 -13.37
N ALA A 253 18.52 -1.42 -13.00
CA ALA A 253 17.73 -1.26 -11.78
C ALA A 253 16.26 -1.69 -11.96
N GLY A 254 15.64 -2.12 -10.86
CA GLY A 254 14.25 -2.55 -10.79
C GLY A 254 14.11 -4.01 -10.36
N ARG A 255 12.96 -4.35 -9.76
CA ARG A 255 12.70 -5.70 -9.22
C ARG A 255 12.74 -6.80 -10.28
N GLY A 256 12.42 -6.49 -11.54
CA GLY A 256 12.47 -7.45 -12.65
C GLY A 256 13.89 -7.88 -13.05
N GLN A 257 14.91 -7.11 -12.67
CA GLN A 257 16.30 -7.34 -13.09
C GLN A 257 17.08 -8.14 -12.04
N ARG A 258 16.63 -9.37 -11.76
CA ARG A 258 17.22 -10.19 -10.70
C ARG A 258 18.51 -10.87 -11.15
N ARG A 259 19.61 -10.72 -10.40
CA ARG A 259 20.94 -11.27 -10.75
C ARG A 259 21.67 -11.84 -9.53
N PRO A 260 22.60 -12.81 -9.70
CA PRO A 260 23.45 -13.29 -8.61
C PRO A 260 24.29 -12.15 -7.99
N LEU A 261 24.57 -12.21 -6.68
CA LEU A 261 25.40 -11.20 -6.02
C LEU A 261 26.80 -11.04 -6.63
N ALA A 262 27.40 -12.13 -7.10
CA ALA A 262 28.68 -12.10 -7.78
C ALA A 262 28.64 -11.31 -9.10
N GLU A 263 27.49 -11.24 -9.76
CA GLU A 263 27.29 -10.43 -10.96
C GLU A 263 27.17 -8.95 -10.64
N TRP A 264 26.39 -8.59 -9.61
CA TRP A 264 26.35 -7.22 -9.11
C TRP A 264 27.74 -6.70 -8.72
N GLN A 265 28.55 -7.54 -8.08
CA GLN A 265 29.93 -7.19 -7.74
C GLN A 265 30.80 -6.94 -8.98
N ARG A 266 30.59 -7.69 -10.07
CA ARG A 266 31.27 -7.48 -11.37
C ARG A 266 30.87 -6.17 -12.03
N PHE A 267 29.63 -5.70 -11.82
CA PHE A 267 29.20 -4.35 -12.21
C PHE A 267 29.72 -3.23 -11.28
N GLY A 268 30.72 -3.53 -10.44
CA GLY A 268 31.35 -2.52 -9.58
C GLY A 268 30.57 -2.21 -8.31
N ILE A 269 29.40 -2.81 -8.07
CA ILE A 269 28.64 -2.58 -6.83
C ILE A 269 29.45 -3.02 -5.62
N ARG A 270 29.43 -2.20 -4.57
CA ARG A 270 30.08 -2.43 -3.28
C ARG A 270 29.07 -2.33 -2.15
N ASN A 271 29.41 -2.89 -0.98
CA ASN A 271 28.60 -2.67 0.21
C ASN A 271 28.62 -1.19 0.63
N ALA A 272 27.72 -0.77 1.52
CA ALA A 272 27.62 0.62 1.98
C ALA A 272 28.91 1.19 2.59
N ALA A 273 29.81 0.35 3.12
CA ALA A 273 31.11 0.74 3.65
C ALA A 273 32.23 0.81 2.58
N GLY A 274 31.91 0.50 1.31
CA GLY A 274 32.86 0.48 0.19
C GLY A 274 33.61 -0.85 -0.01
N GLY A 275 33.36 -1.85 0.85
CA GLY A 275 33.95 -3.18 0.72
C GLY A 275 33.23 -4.09 -0.30
N PRO A 276 33.74 -5.31 -0.53
CA PRO A 276 33.09 -6.28 -1.41
C PRO A 276 31.70 -6.69 -0.90
N LEU A 277 30.85 -7.16 -1.81
CA LEU A 277 29.61 -7.84 -1.45
C LEU A 277 29.96 -9.21 -0.84
N PRO A 278 29.13 -9.76 0.06
CA PRO A 278 29.38 -11.10 0.58
C PRO A 278 29.22 -12.15 -0.52
N VAL A 279 30.00 -13.21 -0.41
CA VAL A 279 29.81 -14.42 -1.20
C VAL A 279 28.64 -15.19 -0.61
N ALA A 280 27.52 -15.21 -1.33
CA ALA A 280 26.33 -15.94 -0.93
C ALA A 280 25.58 -16.43 -2.17
N ASP A 281 25.02 -17.64 -2.08
CA ASP A 281 24.18 -18.21 -3.12
C ASP A 281 22.77 -17.61 -3.04
N THR A 282 22.66 -16.39 -3.57
CA THR A 282 21.39 -15.67 -3.66
C THR A 282 21.40 -14.72 -4.84
N THR A 283 20.20 -14.39 -5.29
CA THR A 283 19.98 -13.39 -6.33
C THR A 283 19.29 -12.17 -5.73
N ALA A 284 19.68 -11.00 -6.21
CA ALA A 284 19.19 -9.71 -5.75
C ALA A 284 18.70 -8.87 -6.93
N SER A 285 17.81 -7.94 -6.64
CA SER A 285 17.46 -6.85 -7.54
C SER A 285 17.97 -5.53 -6.98
N LEU A 286 18.36 -4.59 -7.84
CA LEU A 286 18.80 -3.27 -7.44
C LEU A 286 17.62 -2.29 -7.41
N LEU A 287 17.42 -1.59 -6.29
CA LEU A 287 16.43 -0.51 -6.17
C LEU A 287 17.11 0.83 -5.93
N VAL A 288 16.61 1.85 -6.60
CA VAL A 288 17.03 3.25 -6.48
C VAL A 288 15.79 4.12 -6.23
N PRO A 289 15.20 4.08 -5.02
CA PRO A 289 13.87 4.64 -4.76
C PRO A 289 13.77 6.16 -5.02
N SER A 290 14.91 6.87 -5.00
CA SER A 290 15.06 8.30 -5.26
C SER A 290 15.94 8.62 -6.47
N GLY A 291 16.05 7.70 -7.44
CA GLY A 291 16.92 7.90 -8.61
C GLY A 291 18.41 7.82 -8.29
N HIS A 292 19.25 8.24 -9.24
CA HIS A 292 20.71 8.11 -9.19
C HIS A 292 21.40 8.96 -8.10
N GLN A 293 20.71 9.98 -7.59
CA GLN A 293 21.23 10.87 -6.53
C GLN A 293 20.93 10.36 -5.12
N GLY A 294 20.09 9.34 -4.99
CA GLY A 294 19.68 8.78 -3.70
C GLY A 294 20.39 7.49 -3.31
N PRO A 295 19.96 6.88 -2.19
CA PRO A 295 20.48 5.58 -1.78
C PRO A 295 20.09 4.48 -2.77
N ALA A 296 20.97 3.49 -2.86
CA ALA A 296 20.77 2.29 -3.66
C ALA A 296 20.74 1.05 -2.76
N PHE A 297 19.86 0.09 -3.09
CA PHE A 297 19.67 -1.12 -2.28
C PHE A 297 19.70 -2.37 -3.14
N LEU A 298 20.47 -3.37 -2.72
CA LEU A 298 20.25 -4.74 -3.20
C LEU A 298 19.22 -5.41 -2.30
N VAL A 299 18.10 -5.84 -2.88
CA VAL A 299 16.99 -6.50 -2.18
C VAL A 299 16.91 -7.98 -2.53
N TYR A 300 16.56 -8.81 -1.55
CA TYR A 300 16.55 -10.28 -1.62
C TYR A 300 15.13 -10.87 -1.53
N ASP A 301 15.03 -12.20 -1.46
CA ASP A 301 13.74 -12.90 -1.31
C ASP A 301 12.89 -12.38 -0.13
N ASN A 302 13.50 -12.10 1.02
CA ASN A 302 12.77 -11.61 2.19
C ASN A 302 12.22 -10.19 2.01
N PHE A 303 12.80 -9.36 1.15
CA PHE A 303 12.16 -8.11 0.75
C PHE A 303 10.87 -8.37 -0.04
N HIS A 304 10.87 -9.37 -0.92
CA HIS A 304 9.65 -9.76 -1.65
C HIS A 304 8.58 -10.35 -0.72
N VAL A 305 8.97 -10.98 0.39
CA VAL A 305 8.03 -11.39 1.45
C VAL A 305 7.40 -10.17 2.11
N LEU A 306 8.17 -9.14 2.47
CA LEU A 306 7.64 -7.88 3.00
C LEU A 306 6.70 -7.18 1.99
N MET A 307 6.99 -7.25 0.70
CA MET A 307 6.11 -6.73 -0.36
C MET A 307 4.76 -7.48 -0.45
N ARG A 308 4.66 -8.71 0.08
CA ARG A 308 3.38 -9.45 0.15
C ARG A 308 2.56 -9.04 1.37
N TRP A 309 3.18 -8.44 2.39
CA TRP A 309 2.49 -7.78 3.49
C TRP A 309 1.84 -6.48 3.01
N ASN A 310 2.63 -5.60 2.39
CA ASN A 310 2.18 -4.38 1.75
C ASN A 310 2.92 -4.18 0.42
N ARG A 311 2.18 -4.03 -0.69
CA ARG A 311 2.72 -3.99 -2.06
C ARG A 311 3.38 -2.64 -2.40
N SER A 312 4.20 -2.10 -1.50
CA SER A 312 4.92 -0.84 -1.66
C SER A 312 6.42 -1.02 -1.40
N GLU A 313 7.25 -0.66 -2.38
CA GLU A 313 8.72 -0.71 -2.22
C GLU A 313 9.19 0.21 -1.10
N PHE A 314 8.55 1.38 -0.95
CA PHE A 314 8.85 2.30 0.13
C PHE A 314 8.54 1.69 1.50
N PHE A 315 7.42 0.99 1.63
CA PHE A 315 7.06 0.29 2.85
C PHE A 315 8.10 -0.79 3.18
N ALA A 316 8.39 -1.69 2.25
CA ALA A 316 9.31 -2.81 2.48
C ALA A 316 10.74 -2.32 2.76
N LEU A 317 11.19 -1.25 2.08
CA LEU A 317 12.47 -0.60 2.37
C LEU A 317 12.45 0.01 3.78
N THR A 318 11.39 0.72 4.15
CA THR A 318 11.27 1.36 5.47
C THR A 318 11.31 0.33 6.60
N VAL A 319 10.58 -0.78 6.47
CA VAL A 319 10.61 -1.88 7.45
C VAL A 319 12.02 -2.45 7.56
N GLY A 320 12.66 -2.76 6.42
CA GLY A 320 14.01 -3.31 6.41
C GLY A 320 15.06 -2.37 7.04
N ILE A 321 15.04 -1.09 6.66
CA ILE A 321 15.95 -0.07 7.20
C ILE A 321 15.71 0.14 8.69
N LEU A 322 14.45 0.22 9.13
CA LEU A 322 14.13 0.40 10.54
C LEU A 322 14.56 -0.82 11.37
N ALA A 323 14.38 -2.03 10.85
CA ALA A 323 14.87 -3.25 11.50
C ALA A 323 16.40 -3.22 11.67
N ASP A 324 17.15 -2.86 10.62
CA ASP A 324 18.61 -2.71 10.71
C ASP A 324 18.99 -1.62 11.75
N ARG A 325 18.28 -0.48 11.78
CA ARG A 325 18.51 0.59 12.77
C ARG A 325 18.23 0.13 14.21
N ILE A 326 17.15 -0.61 14.44
CA ILE A 326 16.83 -1.20 15.75
C ILE A 326 17.94 -2.17 16.16
N ALA A 327 18.44 -3.00 15.23
CA ALA A 327 19.55 -3.93 15.43
C ALA A 327 20.92 -3.26 15.70
N GLY A 328 21.00 -1.93 15.63
CA GLY A 328 22.22 -1.17 15.90
C GLY A 328 23.00 -0.71 14.67
N ALA A 329 22.47 -0.91 13.46
CA ALA A 329 23.09 -0.36 12.26
C ALA A 329 23.08 1.19 12.28
N PRO A 330 24.09 1.85 11.69
CA PRO A 330 24.08 3.30 11.52
C PRO A 330 22.96 3.76 10.58
N PRO A 331 22.68 5.06 10.50
CA PRO A 331 21.88 5.66 9.43
C PRO A 331 22.41 5.31 8.04
N LEU A 332 21.58 5.53 7.01
CA LEU A 332 21.99 5.35 5.61
C LEU A 332 23.24 6.19 5.31
N VAL A 333 24.15 5.61 4.54
CA VAL A 333 25.36 6.30 4.07
C VAL A 333 24.98 7.42 3.09
N THR A 334 24.03 7.14 2.20
CA THR A 334 23.46 8.14 1.29
C THR A 334 22.04 8.47 1.72
N ALA A 335 21.81 9.70 2.18
CA ALA A 335 20.46 10.16 2.48
C ALA A 335 19.65 10.35 1.18
N PRO A 336 18.35 10.05 1.17
CA PRO A 336 17.46 10.47 0.09
C PRO A 336 17.50 12.00 -0.11
N PRO A 337 17.47 12.52 -1.35
CA PRO A 337 17.44 13.95 -1.62
C PRO A 337 16.24 14.62 -0.95
N ALA A 338 16.48 15.71 -0.21
CA ALA A 338 15.46 16.39 0.59
C ALA A 338 14.44 17.17 -0.28
N ASP A 339 14.87 17.62 -1.45
CA ASP A 339 14.17 18.41 -2.45
C ASP A 339 13.55 17.56 -3.58
N ALA A 340 13.44 16.25 -3.38
CA ALA A 340 12.83 15.35 -4.36
C ALA A 340 11.40 15.80 -4.72
N LEU A 341 11.17 15.97 -6.03
CA LEU A 341 9.90 16.42 -6.60
C LEU A 341 8.71 15.60 -6.07
N ARG A 342 7.63 16.32 -5.78
CA ARG A 342 6.35 15.73 -5.37
C ARG A 342 5.36 15.87 -6.50
N LEU A 343 4.87 14.73 -6.99
CA LEU A 343 3.86 14.69 -8.02
C LEU A 343 2.50 14.42 -7.39
N SER A 344 1.53 15.27 -7.72
CA SER A 344 0.13 14.96 -7.47
C SER A 344 -0.29 13.73 -8.27
N ARG A 345 -1.34 13.04 -7.82
CA ARG A 345 -1.91 11.91 -8.56
C ARG A 345 -2.28 12.29 -10.00
N VAL A 346 -2.78 13.51 -10.20
CA VAL A 346 -3.12 14.05 -11.53
C VAL A 346 -1.89 14.16 -12.42
N GLN A 347 -0.77 14.65 -11.87
CA GLN A 347 0.49 14.72 -12.61
C GLN A 347 1.05 13.34 -12.92
N VAL A 348 0.98 12.40 -11.97
CA VAL A 348 1.41 11.02 -12.23
C VAL A 348 0.56 10.39 -13.34
N THR A 349 -0.76 10.57 -13.32
CA THR A 349 -1.66 10.09 -14.39
C THR A 349 -1.32 10.72 -15.73
N ALA A 350 -1.10 12.04 -15.77
CA ALA A 350 -0.73 12.75 -17.00
C ALA A 350 0.62 12.25 -17.55
N MET A 351 1.60 12.05 -16.69
CA MET A 351 2.91 11.50 -17.05
C MET A 351 2.81 10.06 -17.58
N GLN A 352 2.03 9.19 -16.93
CA GLN A 352 1.79 7.83 -17.41
C GLN A 352 1.15 7.84 -18.81
N GLN A 353 0.16 8.70 -19.04
CA GLN A 353 -0.45 8.85 -20.35
C GLN A 353 0.56 9.34 -21.40
N ALA A 354 1.33 10.38 -21.09
CA ALA A 354 2.35 10.92 -21.99
C ALA A 354 3.44 9.90 -22.34
N LEU A 355 3.87 9.08 -21.37
CA LEU A 355 4.79 7.97 -21.61
C LEU A 355 4.20 6.93 -22.57
N ASN A 356 2.95 6.51 -22.34
CA ASN A 356 2.25 5.55 -23.20
C ASN A 356 2.09 6.08 -24.63
N ASP A 357 1.71 7.36 -24.78
CA ASP A 357 1.57 8.02 -26.09
C ASP A 357 2.92 8.14 -26.83
N ALA A 358 4.03 8.26 -26.07
CA ALA A 358 5.38 8.23 -26.59
C ALA A 358 5.94 6.80 -26.85
N GLY A 359 5.15 5.76 -26.59
CA GLY A 359 5.50 4.36 -26.85
C GLY A 359 6.23 3.64 -25.72
N PHE A 360 6.27 4.20 -24.51
CA PHE A 360 6.86 3.60 -23.32
C PHE A 360 5.76 3.07 -22.39
N ASP A 361 5.72 1.76 -22.15
CA ASP A 361 4.62 1.11 -21.40
C ASP A 361 4.66 1.43 -19.90
N ALA A 362 3.93 2.47 -19.50
CA ALA A 362 3.77 2.88 -18.11
C ALA A 362 2.64 2.11 -17.38
N GLY A 363 1.97 1.17 -18.07
CA GLY A 363 0.75 0.53 -17.61
C GLY A 363 -0.48 1.43 -17.73
N SER A 364 -1.53 1.09 -16.97
CA SER A 364 -2.74 1.93 -16.89
C SER A 364 -2.43 3.27 -16.20
N PRO A 365 -2.89 4.42 -16.74
CA PRO A 365 -2.75 5.73 -16.10
C PRO A 365 -3.57 5.89 -14.81
N ASP A 366 -3.17 5.19 -13.75
CA ASP A 366 -3.87 5.12 -12.46
C ASP A 366 -3.37 6.14 -11.42
N GLY A 367 -2.36 6.93 -11.78
CA GLY A 367 -1.73 7.94 -10.92
C GLY A 367 -0.86 7.34 -9.83
N ILE A 368 -0.44 6.08 -9.97
CA ILE A 368 0.42 5.37 -9.03
C ILE A 368 1.84 5.23 -9.61
N MET A 369 2.84 5.70 -8.87
CA MET A 369 4.26 5.54 -9.21
C MET A 369 4.78 4.11 -8.98
N GLY A 370 4.21 3.15 -9.71
CA GLY A 370 4.52 1.73 -9.62
C GLY A 370 5.74 1.30 -10.45
N PRO A 371 6.08 0.00 -10.43
CA PRO A 371 7.20 -0.54 -11.18
C PRO A 371 7.11 -0.33 -12.70
N ALA A 372 5.90 -0.45 -13.28
CA ALA A 372 5.69 -0.23 -14.72
C ALA A 372 6.01 1.23 -15.10
N THR A 373 5.44 2.19 -14.38
CA THR A 373 5.73 3.62 -14.58
C THR A 373 7.22 3.95 -14.42
N ARG A 374 7.89 3.42 -13.38
CA ARG A 374 9.34 3.60 -13.20
C ARG A 374 10.17 2.92 -14.30
N GLY A 375 9.67 1.84 -14.88
CA GLY A 375 10.26 1.18 -16.05
C GLY A 375 10.13 2.04 -17.31
N ALA A 376 8.93 2.55 -17.60
CA ALA A 376 8.68 3.44 -18.73
C ALA A 376 9.51 4.72 -18.67
N ILE A 377 9.62 5.36 -17.49
CA ILE A 377 10.49 6.54 -17.31
C ILE A 377 11.94 6.18 -17.64
N ARG A 378 12.40 5.00 -17.22
CA ARG A 378 13.76 4.52 -17.46
C ARG A 378 14.06 4.36 -18.95
N GLU A 379 13.14 3.72 -19.67
CA GLU A 379 13.23 3.54 -21.11
C GLU A 379 13.19 4.88 -21.85
N PHE A 380 12.32 5.79 -21.41
CA PHE A 380 12.23 7.15 -21.93
C PHE A 380 13.54 7.94 -21.74
N GLN A 381 14.10 7.93 -20.53
CA GLN A 381 15.38 8.55 -20.22
C GLN A 381 16.51 7.96 -21.07
N HIS A 382 16.57 6.64 -21.17
CA HIS A 382 17.57 5.94 -22.00
C HIS A 382 17.48 6.34 -23.48
N ALA A 383 16.26 6.38 -24.05
CA ALA A 383 16.03 6.79 -25.43
C ALA A 383 16.47 8.25 -25.71
N ARG A 384 16.62 9.07 -24.67
CA ARG A 384 17.04 10.47 -24.74
C ARG A 384 18.49 10.70 -24.33
N GLY A 385 19.26 9.65 -24.06
CA GLY A 385 20.64 9.75 -23.59
C GLY A 385 20.77 10.35 -22.18
N GLN A 386 19.71 10.31 -21.39
CA GLN A 386 19.71 10.72 -19.98
C GLN A 386 20.12 9.54 -19.08
N ILE A 387 20.42 9.81 -17.81
CA ILE A 387 20.63 8.76 -16.82
C ILE A 387 19.30 8.04 -16.60
N ALA A 388 19.23 6.79 -17.03
CA ALA A 388 18.04 5.96 -16.98
C ALA A 388 17.80 5.41 -15.56
N ASP A 389 17.50 6.29 -14.60
CA ASP A 389 17.28 5.95 -13.20
C ASP A 389 15.81 5.68 -12.84
N GLY A 390 14.88 5.97 -13.77
CA GLY A 390 13.44 5.80 -13.61
C GLY A 390 12.81 6.79 -12.63
N PHE A 391 13.50 7.89 -12.34
CA PHE A 391 13.00 8.97 -11.48
C PHE A 391 12.42 10.10 -12.34
N PRO A 392 11.20 10.60 -12.05
CA PRO A 392 10.58 11.65 -12.82
C PRO A 392 11.09 13.04 -12.39
N ASP A 393 12.34 13.35 -12.76
CA ASP A 393 12.91 14.67 -12.51
C ASP A 393 12.24 15.78 -13.36
N ALA A 394 12.61 17.03 -13.11
CA ALA A 394 12.01 18.17 -13.81
C ALA A 394 12.22 18.08 -15.33
N ALA A 395 13.35 17.55 -15.79
CA ALA A 395 13.66 17.41 -17.21
C ALA A 395 12.79 16.32 -17.88
N VAL A 396 12.48 15.23 -17.17
CA VAL A 396 11.53 14.21 -17.63
C VAL A 396 10.13 14.81 -17.76
N LEU A 397 9.66 15.55 -16.75
CA LEU A 397 8.33 16.15 -16.76
C LEU A 397 8.18 17.19 -17.86
N GLU A 398 9.16 18.09 -18.02
CA GLU A 398 9.20 19.09 -19.09
C GLU A 398 9.17 18.42 -20.47
N ALA A 399 9.98 17.37 -20.67
CA ALA A 399 10.03 16.64 -21.94
C ALA A 399 8.72 15.88 -22.26
N LEU A 400 7.93 15.54 -21.25
CA LEU A 400 6.61 14.92 -21.38
C LEU A 400 5.46 15.94 -21.41
N GLY A 401 5.75 17.25 -21.30
CA GLY A 401 4.72 18.30 -21.24
C GLY A 401 3.85 18.26 -19.99
N VAL A 402 4.36 17.70 -18.89
CA VAL A 402 3.67 17.65 -17.61
C VAL A 402 4.13 18.83 -16.76
N GLU A 403 3.23 19.79 -16.51
CA GLU A 403 3.56 20.93 -15.65
C GLU A 403 3.90 20.45 -14.24
N ALA A 404 5.11 20.75 -13.78
CA ALA A 404 5.46 20.67 -12.38
C ALA A 404 4.64 21.72 -11.62
N SER A 405 3.97 21.33 -10.53
CA SER A 405 3.27 22.31 -9.70
C SER A 405 4.31 23.20 -9.03
N PRO A 406 4.05 24.52 -8.90
CA PRO A 406 4.94 25.43 -8.19
C PRO A 406 5.15 25.04 -6.73
#